data_AF-A0AA47M4U0-F1
#
_entry.id   AF-A0AA47M4U0-F1
#
_cell.length_a   1.000
_cell.length_b   1.000
_cell.length_c   1.000
_cell.angle_alpha   90.00
_cell.angle_beta   90.00
_cell.angle_gamma   90.00
#
_symmetry.space_group_name_H-M   'P 1'
#
loop_
_entity.id
_entity.type
_entity.pdbx_description
1 polymer ?
#
loop_
_entity_poly.entity_id
_entity_poly.type
_entity_poly.pdbx_seq_one_letter_code
_entity_poly.pdbx_strand_id
1 'polypeptide(L)'
;MLTLGRCRRRGDGLDHTARTIQPGPDSPDQTPVQSRRSSRERHVSAMAQAKIQAKMNEATISKFSRTMSMADRSGRLLESLDQLEMRVEALREAASAMEQERESILEMLQSLQNSPEMRSISDGEREELNLTAARLLGRTLCVEVSVGTSRSSQQEDALRQATSIIDEIVKKLLEDAGSSRQRLMALHAACVTEAPPVAIDQKFQSLVISCAMEDQKKIKRRLETLLRNILNAENTIKLMDNQKLDQASSSNGSL
;
A
#
# COMPACT_ATOMS: atom_id res chain seq x y z
N MET A 1 -21.14 20.47 -14.39
CA MET A 1 -21.30 21.69 -13.59
C MET A 1 -22.09 21.36 -12.33
N LEU A 2 -21.42 21.03 -11.22
CA LEU A 2 -21.95 21.11 -9.87
C LEU A 2 -20.76 21.34 -8.93
N THR A 3 -20.76 22.50 -8.28
CA THR A 3 -19.67 23.10 -7.52
C THR A 3 -19.86 22.75 -6.05
N LEU A 4 -18.97 21.95 -5.46
CA LEU A 4 -18.96 21.68 -4.01
C LEU A 4 -17.96 22.62 -3.31
N GLY A 5 -18.52 23.52 -2.51
CA GLY A 5 -17.83 24.57 -1.78
C GLY A 5 -16.93 24.05 -0.66
N ARG A 6 -15.68 24.52 -0.65
CA ARG A 6 -14.72 24.29 0.44
C ARG A 6 -14.97 25.29 1.57
N CYS A 7 -15.24 24.76 2.76
CA CYS A 7 -15.29 25.51 4.00
C CYS A 7 -13.87 25.83 4.48
N ARG A 8 -13.55 27.13 4.63
CA ARG A 8 -12.25 27.69 5.01
C ARG A 8 -12.27 27.94 6.53
N ARG A 9 -11.41 27.31 7.33
CA ARG A 9 -11.15 27.72 8.73
C ARG A 9 -9.78 28.37 8.87
N ARG A 10 -9.80 29.48 9.61
CA ARG A 10 -8.74 30.41 10.01
C ARG A 10 -8.14 29.98 11.35
N GLY A 11 -6.90 30.41 11.59
CA GLY A 11 -6.17 30.41 12.87
C GLY A 11 -4.69 30.66 12.52
N ASP A 12 -4.23 31.92 12.50
CA ASP A 12 -3.60 32.65 13.63
C ASP A 12 -2.44 31.82 14.22
N GLY A 13 -1.16 32.14 14.04
CA GLY A 13 -0.50 33.46 14.04
C GLY A 13 0.18 33.62 15.39
N LEU A 14 1.51 33.48 15.47
CA LEU A 14 2.35 33.91 16.60
C LEU A 14 3.82 34.01 16.16
N ASP A 15 4.26 35.26 15.97
CA ASP A 15 5.64 35.72 15.90
C ASP A 15 6.34 35.50 17.24
N HIS A 16 7.61 35.05 17.24
CA HIS A 16 8.57 35.44 18.27
C HIS A 16 9.97 35.68 17.68
N THR A 17 10.34 36.95 17.76
CA THR A 17 11.63 37.59 17.52
C THR A 17 12.57 37.36 18.70
N ALA A 18 13.85 37.08 18.45
CA ALA A 18 14.91 37.30 19.44
C ALA A 18 16.26 37.61 18.77
N ARG A 19 16.71 38.86 18.95
CA ARG A 19 18.04 39.40 18.67
C ARG A 19 19.01 39.03 19.81
N THR A 20 20.26 38.74 19.46
CA THR A 20 21.44 38.90 20.35
C THR A 20 22.63 39.29 19.47
N ILE A 21 22.97 40.58 19.35
CA ILE A 21 23.97 41.37 20.12
C ILE A 21 25.43 40.98 19.78
N GLN A 22 26.09 41.85 19.01
CA GLN A 22 27.55 42.00 18.92
C GLN A 22 28.06 42.98 19.99
N PRO A 23 29.29 42.83 20.51
CA PRO A 23 30.01 43.91 21.16
C PRO A 23 31.00 44.60 20.22
N GLY A 24 31.02 45.94 20.33
CA GLY A 24 31.92 46.86 19.65
C GLY A 24 33.30 47.01 20.32
N PRO A 25 34.08 48.03 19.91
CA PRO A 25 35.53 48.00 19.82
C PRO A 25 36.24 48.74 20.96
N ASP A 26 37.51 48.39 21.22
CA ASP A 26 38.43 49.22 21.99
C ASP A 26 39.78 49.34 21.26
N SER A 27 40.15 50.58 20.96
CA SER A 27 41.52 51.03 20.69
C SER A 27 41.92 51.94 21.85
N PRO A 28 43.21 51.99 22.23
CA PRO A 28 43.94 53.21 21.92
C PRO A 28 45.43 53.02 21.59
N ASP A 29 45.84 53.77 20.57
CA ASP A 29 46.96 54.70 20.50
C ASP A 29 48.22 54.46 21.37
N GLN A 30 49.36 54.30 20.67
CA GLN A 30 50.66 54.83 21.11
C GLN A 30 51.62 54.92 19.92
N THR A 31 51.96 56.16 19.56
CA THR A 31 53.11 56.52 18.72
C THR A 31 54.41 56.33 19.51
N PRO A 32 55.57 56.14 18.84
CA PRO A 32 56.44 57.30 18.73
C PRO A 32 57.16 57.46 17.38
N VAL A 33 57.46 58.73 17.14
CA VAL A 33 58.30 59.33 16.11
C VAL A 33 59.73 58.80 16.18
N GLN A 34 60.31 58.43 15.02
CA GLN A 34 61.59 58.94 14.48
C GLN A 34 62.19 57.97 13.45
N SER A 35 62.31 58.44 12.21
CA SER A 35 63.61 58.65 11.54
C SER A 35 63.45 58.55 10.03
N ARG A 36 63.48 59.71 9.40
CA ARG A 36 63.60 59.91 7.96
C ARG A 36 64.96 59.37 7.52
N ARG A 37 64.99 58.35 6.66
CA ARG A 37 65.98 58.16 5.59
C ARG A 37 65.52 56.99 4.69
N SER A 38 65.58 57.22 3.38
CA SER A 38 65.31 56.26 2.29
C SER A 38 63.84 55.99 1.93
N SER A 39 63.18 56.99 1.32
CA SER A 39 61.83 56.90 0.71
C SER A 39 61.81 57.02 -0.82
N ARG A 40 62.93 56.78 -1.53
CA ARG A 40 62.93 56.90 -3.01
C ARG A 40 63.32 55.66 -3.81
N GLU A 41 63.72 54.56 -3.18
CA GLU A 41 64.06 53.32 -3.91
C GLU A 41 63.12 52.12 -3.64
N ARG A 42 62.11 52.27 -2.78
CA ARG A 42 61.13 51.21 -2.48
C ARG A 42 59.85 51.23 -3.33
N HIS A 43 59.65 52.26 -4.15
CA HIS A 43 58.38 52.46 -4.85
C HIS A 43 58.24 51.67 -6.17
N VAL A 44 59.35 51.26 -6.80
CA VAL A 44 59.33 50.54 -8.09
C VAL A 44 59.21 49.02 -7.88
N SER A 45 59.72 48.48 -6.78
CA SER A 45 59.61 47.06 -6.44
C SER A 45 58.22 46.68 -5.88
N ALA A 46 57.60 47.58 -5.10
CA ALA A 46 56.27 47.35 -4.51
C ALA A 46 55.15 47.29 -5.56
N MET A 47 55.22 48.07 -6.64
CA MET A 47 54.23 48.02 -7.74
C MET A 47 54.40 46.78 -8.63
N ALA A 48 55.63 46.31 -8.83
CA ALA A 48 55.89 45.08 -9.61
C ALA A 48 55.44 43.82 -8.86
N GLN A 49 55.64 43.78 -7.53
CA GLN A 49 55.18 42.66 -6.69
C GLN A 49 53.66 42.67 -6.46
N ALA A 50 53.04 43.85 -6.34
CA ALA A 50 51.57 43.96 -6.26
C ALA A 50 50.85 43.53 -7.54
N LYS A 51 51.45 43.75 -8.73
CA LYS A 51 50.87 43.35 -10.02
C LYS A 51 50.98 41.85 -10.30
N ILE A 52 51.97 41.18 -9.69
CA ILE A 52 52.15 39.72 -9.78
C ILE A 52 51.24 39.00 -8.76
N GLN A 53 51.10 39.52 -7.54
CA GLN A 53 50.17 38.94 -6.55
C GLN A 53 48.69 39.19 -6.86
N ALA A 54 48.33 40.33 -7.48
CA ALA A 54 46.96 40.57 -7.93
C ALA A 54 46.56 39.63 -9.10
N LYS A 55 47.49 39.31 -10.02
CA LYS A 55 47.26 38.34 -11.10
C LYS A 55 47.16 36.89 -10.60
N MET A 56 47.83 36.54 -9.50
CA MET A 56 47.73 35.19 -8.92
C MET A 56 46.43 34.98 -8.12
N ASN A 57 45.88 36.02 -7.48
CA ASN A 57 44.62 35.92 -6.74
C ASN A 57 43.36 36.02 -7.63
N GLU A 58 43.43 36.67 -8.80
CA GLU A 58 42.31 36.68 -9.75
C GLU A 58 42.25 35.38 -10.58
N ALA A 59 43.38 34.68 -10.73
CA ALA A 59 43.46 33.35 -11.34
C ALA A 59 42.99 32.22 -10.40
N THR A 60 42.93 32.45 -9.08
CA THR A 60 42.38 31.46 -8.13
C THR A 60 40.85 31.51 -8.03
N ILE A 61 40.22 32.57 -8.54
CA ILE A 61 38.76 32.77 -8.55
C ILE A 61 38.25 32.79 -10.00
N SER A 62 38.95 32.11 -10.91
CA SER A 62 38.47 31.87 -12.27
C SER A 62 38.04 30.41 -12.45
N LYS A 63 36.75 30.18 -12.22
CA LYS A 63 35.88 29.54 -13.23
C LYS A 63 36.17 28.07 -13.57
N PHE A 64 36.44 27.24 -12.58
CA PHE A 64 36.05 25.83 -12.64
C PHE A 64 35.09 25.49 -11.51
N SER A 65 33.98 26.23 -11.40
CA SER A 65 32.75 25.56 -11.01
C SER A 65 32.48 24.55 -12.12
N ARG A 66 32.98 23.32 -11.96
CA ARG A 66 32.61 22.21 -12.83
C ARG A 66 31.10 22.16 -12.80
N THR A 67 30.45 22.70 -13.84
CA THR A 67 29.04 22.44 -14.09
C THR A 67 28.89 20.94 -14.00
N MET A 68 28.06 20.48 -13.06
CA MET A 68 27.94 19.05 -12.77
C MET A 68 27.76 18.29 -14.08
N SER A 69 28.50 17.19 -14.25
CA SER A 69 28.40 16.41 -15.47
C SER A 69 26.96 15.96 -15.65
N MET A 70 26.52 15.81 -16.89
CA MET A 70 25.21 15.22 -17.18
C MET A 70 25.07 13.85 -16.52
N ALA A 71 26.17 13.09 -16.38
CA ALA A 71 26.22 11.84 -15.63
C ALA A 71 25.92 12.04 -14.13
N ASP A 72 26.55 13.03 -13.47
CA ASP A 72 26.31 13.32 -12.06
C ASP A 72 24.88 13.78 -11.81
N ARG A 73 24.32 14.56 -12.75
CA ARG A 73 22.93 15.00 -12.71
C ARG A 73 21.97 13.82 -12.87
N SER A 74 22.26 12.92 -13.81
CA SER A 74 21.49 11.69 -14.02
C SER A 74 21.55 10.78 -12.78
N GLY A 75 22.70 10.63 -12.15
CA GLY A 75 22.87 9.82 -10.94
C GLY A 75 22.00 10.31 -9.78
N ARG A 76 22.02 11.61 -9.48
CA ARG A 76 21.16 12.19 -8.43
C ARG A 76 19.67 12.03 -8.71
N LEU A 77 19.26 12.07 -9.98
CA LEU A 77 17.87 11.84 -10.36
C LEU A 77 17.46 10.38 -10.14
N LEU A 78 18.33 9.42 -10.48
CA LEU A 78 18.10 8.00 -10.20
C LEU A 78 17.99 7.75 -8.69
N GLU A 79 18.93 8.26 -7.88
CA GLU A 79 18.86 8.15 -6.42
C GLU A 79 17.56 8.74 -5.85
N SER A 80 17.08 9.84 -6.43
CA SER A 80 15.81 10.45 -6.03
C SER A 80 14.61 9.57 -6.40
N LEU A 81 14.66 8.89 -7.55
CA LEU A 81 13.63 7.94 -7.98
C LEU A 81 13.62 6.69 -7.10
N ASP A 82 14.79 6.14 -6.75
CA ASP A 82 14.91 4.99 -5.86
C ASP A 82 14.34 5.31 -4.46
N GLN A 83 14.62 6.52 -3.95
CA GLN A 83 14.01 6.99 -2.69
C GLN A 83 12.49 7.13 -2.78
N LEU A 84 11.97 7.56 -3.93
CA LEU A 84 10.53 7.63 -4.15
C LEU A 84 9.91 6.23 -4.25
N GLU A 85 10.56 5.28 -4.91
CA GLU A 85 10.12 3.89 -4.99
C GLU A 85 9.98 3.26 -3.60
N MET A 86 10.99 3.42 -2.75
CA MET A 86 10.93 2.95 -1.36
C MET A 86 9.77 3.59 -0.57
N ARG A 87 9.51 4.88 -0.78
CA ARG A 87 8.39 5.59 -0.12
C ARG A 87 7.03 5.15 -0.66
N VAL A 88 6.94 4.82 -1.94
CA VAL A 88 5.72 4.26 -2.56
C VAL A 88 5.44 2.89 -1.97
N GLU A 89 6.45 2.03 -1.81
CA GLU A 89 6.24 0.70 -1.24
C GLU A 89 5.79 0.78 0.23
N ALA A 90 6.43 1.63 1.05
CA ALA A 90 5.99 1.87 2.42
C ALA A 90 4.55 2.41 2.50
N LEU A 91 4.15 3.28 1.56
CA LEU A 91 2.78 3.78 1.48
C LEU A 91 1.79 2.68 1.12
N ARG A 92 2.17 1.78 0.19
CA ARG A 92 1.34 0.63 -0.20
C ARG A 92 1.14 -0.32 0.97
N GLU A 93 2.20 -0.64 1.70
CA GLU A 93 2.13 -1.48 2.90
C GLU A 93 1.22 -0.86 3.98
N ALA A 94 1.39 0.43 4.27
CA ALA A 94 0.54 1.15 5.22
C ALA A 94 -0.93 1.16 4.81
N ALA A 95 -1.22 1.40 3.52
CA ALA A 95 -2.58 1.37 3.00
C ALA A 95 -3.20 -0.03 3.07
N SER A 96 -2.42 -1.09 2.79
CA SER A 96 -2.87 -2.48 2.96
C SER A 96 -3.16 -2.83 4.41
N ALA A 97 -2.35 -2.34 5.36
CA ALA A 97 -2.63 -2.50 6.79
C ALA A 97 -3.94 -1.81 7.22
N MET A 98 -4.21 -0.60 6.70
CA MET A 98 -5.47 0.10 6.93
C MET A 98 -6.67 -0.62 6.33
N GLU A 99 -6.53 -1.19 5.12
CA GLU A 99 -7.56 -2.01 4.46
C GLU A 99 -7.89 -3.25 5.31
N GLN A 100 -6.87 -3.91 5.87
CA GLN A 100 -7.04 -5.07 6.75
C GLN A 100 -7.68 -4.72 8.11
N GLU A 101 -7.26 -3.62 8.74
CA GLU A 101 -7.84 -3.16 10.01
C GLU A 101 -9.33 -2.85 9.85
N ARG A 102 -9.70 -2.20 8.74
CA ARG A 102 -11.11 -1.96 8.40
C ARG A 102 -11.90 -3.26 8.33
N GLU A 103 -11.40 -4.26 7.61
CA GLU A 103 -12.06 -5.57 7.50
C GLU A 103 -12.16 -6.26 8.86
N SER A 104 -11.10 -6.23 9.66
CA SER A 104 -11.09 -6.82 11.01
C SER A 104 -12.16 -6.19 11.91
N ILE A 105 -12.34 -4.87 11.86
CA ILE A 105 -13.40 -4.19 12.61
C ILE A 105 -14.80 -4.66 12.14
N LEU A 106 -15.00 -4.81 10.83
CA LEU A 106 -16.28 -5.30 10.30
C LEU A 106 -16.56 -6.75 10.77
N GLU A 107 -15.56 -7.62 10.72
CA GLU A 107 -15.65 -8.99 11.21
C GLU A 107 -15.96 -9.05 12.71
N MET A 108 -15.30 -8.22 13.54
CA MET A 108 -15.54 -8.14 14.98
C MET A 108 -16.96 -7.65 15.30
N LEU A 109 -17.43 -6.61 14.61
CA LEU A 109 -18.79 -6.09 14.79
C LEU A 109 -19.83 -7.17 14.43
N GLN A 110 -19.62 -7.87 13.31
CA GLN A 110 -20.50 -8.95 12.88
C GLN A 110 -20.47 -10.12 13.89
N SER A 111 -19.31 -10.47 14.42
CA SER A 111 -19.17 -11.52 15.43
C SER A 111 -19.94 -11.18 16.71
N LEU A 112 -19.82 -9.94 17.20
CA LEU A 112 -20.57 -9.46 18.36
C LEU A 112 -22.08 -9.50 18.13
N GLN A 113 -22.56 -9.03 16.98
CA GLN A 113 -24.00 -9.05 16.66
C GLN A 113 -24.58 -10.46 16.56
N ASN A 114 -23.77 -11.44 16.14
CA ASN A 114 -24.19 -12.84 15.99
C ASN A 114 -23.85 -13.71 17.21
N SER A 115 -23.29 -13.13 18.27
CA SER A 115 -22.84 -13.89 19.42
C SER A 115 -24.05 -14.53 20.14
N PRO A 116 -23.89 -15.75 20.70
CA PRO A 116 -24.97 -16.40 21.44
C PRO A 116 -25.39 -15.61 22.68
N GLU A 117 -24.48 -14.83 23.28
CA GLU A 117 -24.74 -13.98 24.44
C GLU A 117 -25.82 -12.92 24.16
N MET A 118 -25.91 -12.43 22.92
CA MET A 118 -26.97 -11.51 22.49
C MET A 118 -28.37 -12.12 22.65
N ARG A 119 -28.50 -13.45 22.68
CA ARG A 119 -29.80 -14.13 22.92
C ARG A 119 -30.13 -14.31 24.39
N SER A 120 -29.15 -14.16 25.28
CA SER A 120 -29.29 -14.35 26.74
C SER A 120 -29.53 -13.08 27.53
N ILE A 121 -29.33 -11.90 26.93
CA ILE A 121 -29.58 -10.61 27.57
C ILE A 121 -31.01 -10.12 27.30
N SER A 122 -31.45 -9.11 28.08
CA SER A 122 -32.81 -8.57 27.93
C SER A 122 -32.99 -7.88 26.57
N ASP A 123 -34.25 -7.78 26.13
CA ASP A 123 -34.57 -7.14 24.84
C ASP A 123 -34.11 -5.68 24.78
N GLY A 124 -34.17 -4.96 25.91
CA GLY A 124 -33.72 -3.56 25.99
C GLY A 124 -32.21 -3.42 25.83
N GLU A 125 -31.43 -4.23 26.55
CA GLU A 125 -29.96 -4.24 26.44
C GLU A 125 -29.52 -4.68 25.05
N ARG A 126 -30.19 -5.68 24.47
CA ARG A 126 -29.92 -6.15 23.11
C ARG A 126 -30.13 -5.05 22.08
N GLU A 127 -31.22 -4.30 22.18
CA GLU A 127 -31.49 -3.20 21.27
C GLU A 127 -30.45 -2.08 21.38
N GLU A 128 -30.05 -1.71 22.60
CA GLU A 128 -28.99 -0.70 22.81
C GLU A 128 -27.65 -1.12 22.19
N LEU A 129 -27.26 -2.39 22.37
CA LEU A 129 -26.06 -2.94 21.75
C LEU A 129 -26.17 -2.96 20.22
N ASN A 130 -27.33 -3.34 19.67
CA ASN A 130 -27.55 -3.35 18.22
C ASN A 130 -27.50 -1.95 17.60
N LEU A 131 -28.12 -0.95 18.24
CA LEU A 131 -28.04 0.45 17.80
C LEU A 131 -26.59 0.95 17.82
N THR A 132 -25.85 0.59 18.86
CA THR A 132 -24.42 0.95 18.98
C THR A 132 -23.60 0.29 17.88
N ALA A 133 -23.77 -1.01 17.65
CA ALA A 133 -23.09 -1.76 16.60
C ALA A 133 -23.43 -1.20 15.21
N ALA A 134 -24.70 -0.90 14.93
CA ALA A 134 -25.14 -0.31 13.65
C ALA A 134 -24.49 1.06 13.39
N ARG A 135 -24.38 1.90 14.42
CA ARG A 135 -23.69 3.19 14.32
C ARG A 135 -22.20 3.01 14.04
N LEU A 136 -21.53 2.07 14.71
CA LEU A 136 -20.11 1.78 14.47
C LEU A 136 -19.91 1.22 13.06
N LEU A 137 -20.75 0.28 12.63
CA LEU A 137 -20.76 -0.28 11.29
C LEU A 137 -20.87 0.83 10.24
N GLY A 138 -21.84 1.74 10.39
CA GLY A 138 -22.01 2.87 9.47
C GLY A 138 -20.75 3.75 9.39
N ARG A 139 -20.08 4.02 10.51
CA ARG A 139 -18.84 4.82 10.53
C ARG A 139 -17.66 4.08 9.88
N THR A 140 -17.53 2.78 10.12
CA THR A 140 -16.47 1.95 9.51
C THR A 140 -16.66 1.87 7.99
N LEU A 141 -17.90 1.76 7.52
CA LEU A 141 -18.21 1.73 6.09
C LEU A 141 -17.88 3.04 5.36
N CYS A 142 -17.84 4.18 6.05
CA CYS A 142 -17.40 5.45 5.47
C CYS A 142 -15.88 5.55 5.22
N VAL A 143 -15.08 4.64 5.79
CA VAL A 143 -13.64 4.56 5.51
C VAL A 143 -13.46 3.70 4.27
N GLU A 144 -12.85 4.23 3.21
CA GLU A 144 -12.53 3.49 1.99
C GLU A 144 -11.04 3.62 1.69
N VAL A 145 -10.34 2.49 1.73
CA VAL A 145 -8.92 2.35 1.38
C VAL A 145 -8.80 1.13 0.51
N SER A 146 -8.12 1.24 -0.62
CA SER A 146 -7.87 0.11 -1.52
C SER A 146 -6.48 0.20 -2.11
N VAL A 147 -5.77 -0.94 -2.14
CA VAL A 147 -4.47 -1.06 -2.81
C VAL A 147 -4.60 -1.86 -4.09
N GLY A 148 -4.40 -1.18 -5.22
CA GLY A 148 -4.40 -1.81 -6.54
C GLY A 148 -3.13 -2.62 -6.82
N THR A 149 -3.27 -3.72 -7.55
CA THR A 149 -2.16 -4.47 -8.12
C THR A 149 -1.71 -3.80 -9.42
N SER A 150 -0.44 -3.40 -9.52
CA SER A 150 0.16 -2.93 -10.77
C SER A 150 0.37 -4.12 -11.71
N ARG A 151 -0.19 -4.06 -12.91
CA ARG A 151 -0.14 -5.16 -13.89
C ARG A 151 0.47 -4.68 -15.19
N SER A 152 1.22 -5.55 -15.85
CA SER A 152 1.53 -5.42 -17.27
C SER A 152 0.34 -5.88 -18.13
N SER A 153 0.30 -5.47 -19.40
CA SER A 153 -0.73 -5.96 -20.34
C SER A 153 -0.80 -7.49 -20.40
N GLN A 154 0.35 -8.17 -20.33
CA GLN A 154 0.40 -9.63 -20.32
C GLN A 154 -0.23 -10.22 -19.05
N GLN A 155 0.01 -9.62 -17.89
CA GLN A 155 -0.58 -10.05 -16.62
C GLN A 155 -2.09 -9.83 -16.60
N GLU A 156 -2.58 -8.73 -17.19
CA GLU A 156 -4.01 -8.50 -17.33
C GLU A 156 -4.67 -9.54 -18.25
N ASP A 157 -4.05 -9.86 -19.38
CA ASP A 157 -4.55 -10.87 -20.32
C ASP A 157 -4.61 -12.26 -19.65
N ALA A 158 -3.55 -12.63 -18.93
CA ALA A 158 -3.48 -13.88 -18.18
C ALA A 158 -4.57 -13.95 -17.10
N LEU A 159 -4.77 -12.86 -16.34
CA LEU A 159 -5.82 -12.78 -15.31
C LEU A 159 -7.22 -12.90 -15.92
N ARG A 160 -7.48 -12.23 -17.05
CA ARG A 160 -8.78 -12.33 -17.75
C ARG A 160 -9.05 -13.76 -18.21
N GLN A 161 -8.06 -14.43 -18.78
CA GLN A 161 -8.19 -15.82 -19.22
C GLN A 161 -8.40 -16.78 -18.03
N ALA A 162 -7.62 -16.65 -16.97
CA ALA A 162 -7.78 -17.46 -15.76
C ALA A 162 -9.17 -17.27 -15.13
N THR A 163 -9.64 -16.02 -15.04
CA THR A 163 -10.97 -15.69 -14.51
C THR A 163 -12.08 -16.28 -15.37
N SER A 164 -11.98 -16.16 -16.69
CA SER A 164 -12.96 -16.75 -17.63
C SER A 164 -13.10 -18.26 -17.47
N ILE A 165 -11.99 -18.98 -17.29
CA ILE A 165 -12.01 -20.44 -17.07
C ILE A 165 -12.79 -20.79 -15.80
N ILE A 166 -12.61 -20.02 -14.72
CA ILE A 166 -13.35 -20.23 -13.46
C ILE A 166 -14.83 -19.92 -13.66
N ASP A 167 -15.15 -18.81 -14.33
CA ASP A 167 -16.53 -18.37 -14.57
C ASP A 167 -17.32 -19.38 -15.43
N GLU A 168 -16.68 -19.99 -16.42
CA GLU A 168 -17.28 -21.07 -17.21
C GLU A 168 -17.66 -22.28 -16.36
N ILE A 169 -16.85 -22.64 -15.35
CA ILE A 169 -17.18 -23.75 -14.44
C ILE A 169 -18.31 -23.35 -13.50
N VAL A 170 -18.26 -22.13 -12.95
CA VAL A 170 -19.35 -21.62 -12.09
C VAL A 170 -20.68 -21.61 -12.84
N LYS A 171 -20.70 -21.25 -14.13
CA LYS A 171 -21.91 -21.27 -14.95
C LYS A 171 -22.48 -22.69 -15.12
N LYS A 172 -21.62 -23.68 -15.29
CA LYS A 172 -22.00 -25.10 -15.47
C LYS A 172 -22.32 -25.82 -14.17
N LEU A 173 -22.08 -25.19 -13.02
CA LEU A 173 -22.24 -25.82 -11.72
C LEU A 173 -23.67 -26.28 -11.43
N LEU A 174 -24.67 -25.56 -11.94
CA LEU A 174 -26.09 -25.93 -11.81
C LEU A 174 -26.52 -27.05 -12.76
N GLU A 175 -25.80 -27.25 -13.87
CA GLU A 175 -26.09 -28.28 -14.86
C GLU A 175 -25.48 -29.62 -14.45
N ASP A 176 -24.23 -29.59 -13.97
CA ASP A 176 -23.50 -30.76 -13.50
C ASP A 176 -22.52 -30.38 -12.39
N ALA A 177 -22.98 -30.52 -11.14
CA ALA A 177 -22.19 -30.24 -9.95
C ALA A 177 -21.01 -31.21 -9.80
N GLY A 178 -21.16 -32.47 -10.23
CA GLY A 178 -20.16 -33.51 -10.04
C GLY A 178 -18.92 -33.29 -10.90
N SER A 179 -19.10 -33.08 -12.22
CA SER A 179 -17.97 -32.80 -13.12
C SER A 179 -17.35 -31.42 -12.86
N SER A 180 -18.17 -30.42 -12.53
CA SER A 180 -17.70 -29.08 -12.15
C SER A 180 -16.83 -29.11 -10.90
N ARG A 181 -17.19 -29.91 -9.89
CA ARG A 181 -16.38 -30.13 -8.69
C ARG A 181 -15.02 -30.73 -9.03
N GLN A 182 -15.00 -31.81 -9.82
CA GLN A 182 -13.75 -32.46 -10.20
C GLN A 182 -12.82 -31.50 -10.95
N ARG A 183 -13.38 -30.68 -11.85
CA ARG A 183 -12.60 -29.68 -12.59
C ARG A 183 -12.11 -28.55 -11.69
N LEU A 184 -12.92 -28.06 -10.75
CA LEU A 184 -12.49 -27.11 -9.72
C LEU A 184 -11.35 -27.65 -8.85
N MET A 185 -11.37 -28.94 -8.50
CA MET A 185 -10.27 -29.58 -7.77
C MET A 185 -8.98 -29.61 -8.60
N ALA A 186 -9.06 -29.86 -9.90
CA ALA A 186 -7.92 -29.81 -10.81
C ALA A 186 -7.36 -28.38 -11.00
N LEU A 187 -8.23 -27.37 -11.05
CA LEU A 187 -7.80 -25.96 -11.09
C LEU A 187 -7.15 -25.53 -9.77
N HIS A 188 -7.73 -25.94 -8.64
CA HIS A 188 -7.16 -25.65 -7.32
C HIS A 188 -5.79 -26.31 -7.15
N ALA A 189 -5.64 -27.56 -7.60
CA ALA A 189 -4.37 -28.28 -7.64
C ALA A 189 -3.28 -27.52 -8.41
N ALA A 190 -3.64 -26.84 -9.51
CA ALA A 190 -2.73 -25.99 -10.27
C ALA A 190 -2.27 -24.71 -9.53
N CYS A 191 -2.91 -24.33 -8.42
CA CYS A 191 -2.53 -23.18 -7.58
C CYS A 191 -1.76 -23.58 -6.30
N VAL A 192 -1.49 -24.87 -6.10
CA VAL A 192 -0.83 -25.39 -4.90
C VAL A 192 0.58 -25.88 -5.25
N THR A 193 1.52 -25.62 -4.35
CA THR A 193 2.95 -25.99 -4.52
C THR A 193 3.23 -27.45 -4.16
N GLU A 194 2.43 -28.03 -3.27
CA GLU A 194 2.48 -29.46 -2.90
C GLU A 194 1.93 -30.32 -4.04
N ALA A 195 2.59 -31.46 -4.33
CA ALA A 195 2.18 -32.40 -5.36
C ALA A 195 0.79 -33.00 -5.02
N PRO A 196 -0.30 -32.57 -5.67
CA PRO A 196 -1.64 -33.01 -5.32
C PRO A 196 -1.87 -34.43 -5.83
N PRO A 197 -2.65 -35.27 -5.14
CA PRO A 197 -3.06 -36.59 -5.65
C PRO A 197 -4.06 -36.51 -6.82
N VAL A 198 -4.35 -35.31 -7.32
CA VAL A 198 -5.36 -35.00 -8.34
C VAL A 198 -4.66 -34.50 -9.60
N ALA A 199 -5.21 -34.83 -10.76
CA ALA A 199 -4.72 -34.33 -12.05
C ALA A 199 -4.66 -32.80 -12.07
N ILE A 200 -3.51 -32.26 -12.49
CA ILE A 200 -3.25 -30.82 -12.57
C ILE A 200 -3.64 -30.30 -13.96
N ASP A 201 -4.40 -29.20 -14.01
CA ASP A 201 -4.63 -28.47 -15.26
C ASP A 201 -3.40 -27.61 -15.61
N GLN A 202 -2.52 -28.17 -16.44
CA GLN A 202 -1.25 -27.54 -16.86
C GLN A 202 -1.44 -26.22 -17.61
N LYS A 203 -2.55 -26.10 -18.38
CA LYS A 203 -2.87 -24.87 -19.12
C LYS A 203 -3.25 -23.77 -18.14
N PHE A 204 -4.10 -24.09 -17.17
CA PHE A 204 -4.48 -23.15 -16.13
C PHE A 204 -3.30 -22.77 -15.24
N GLN A 205 -2.44 -23.74 -14.87
CA GLN A 205 -1.22 -23.49 -14.09
C GLN A 205 -0.32 -22.44 -14.77
N SER A 206 -0.09 -22.60 -16.07
CA SER A 206 0.73 -21.65 -16.85
C SER A 206 0.14 -20.24 -16.87
N LEU A 207 -1.19 -20.13 -16.97
CA LEU A 207 -1.90 -18.85 -16.90
C LEU A 207 -1.78 -18.20 -15.52
N VAL A 208 -1.95 -18.98 -14.44
CA VAL A 208 -1.84 -18.48 -13.06
C VAL A 208 -0.41 -17.98 -12.79
N ILE A 209 0.62 -18.74 -13.17
CA ILE A 209 2.03 -18.33 -13.01
C ILE A 209 2.32 -17.00 -13.74
N SER A 210 1.64 -16.76 -14.86
CA SER A 210 1.77 -15.52 -15.64
C SER A 210 1.05 -14.31 -15.03
N CYS A 211 0.25 -14.50 -13.97
CA CYS A 211 -0.44 -13.43 -13.25
C CYS A 211 0.48 -12.80 -12.18
N ALA A 212 0.12 -11.60 -11.71
CA ALA A 212 0.76 -10.99 -10.55
C ALA A 212 0.56 -11.84 -9.29
N MET A 213 1.52 -11.79 -8.35
CA MET A 213 1.50 -12.63 -7.13
C MET A 213 0.23 -12.44 -6.29
N GLU A 214 -0.27 -11.21 -6.20
CA GLU A 214 -1.52 -10.90 -5.49
C GLU A 214 -2.72 -11.57 -6.16
N ASP A 215 -2.73 -11.63 -7.49
CA ASP A 215 -3.79 -12.26 -8.26
C ASP A 215 -3.75 -13.78 -8.15
N GLN A 216 -2.56 -14.38 -8.13
CA GLN A 216 -2.41 -15.82 -7.86
C GLN A 216 -3.04 -16.21 -6.53
N LYS A 217 -2.78 -15.42 -5.47
CA LYS A 217 -3.39 -15.62 -4.14
C LYS A 217 -4.92 -15.44 -4.19
N LYS A 218 -5.42 -14.43 -4.91
CA LYS A 218 -6.87 -14.18 -5.07
C LYS A 218 -7.56 -15.32 -5.82
N ILE A 219 -6.98 -15.80 -6.91
CA ILE A 219 -7.48 -16.94 -7.69
C ILE A 219 -7.54 -18.19 -6.81
N LYS A 220 -6.48 -18.49 -6.07
CA LYS A 220 -6.43 -19.62 -5.13
C LYS A 220 -7.56 -19.54 -4.10
N ARG A 221 -7.69 -18.40 -3.39
CA ARG A 221 -8.75 -18.18 -2.38
C ARG A 221 -10.16 -18.31 -2.97
N ARG A 222 -10.35 -17.84 -4.21
CA ARG A 222 -11.62 -17.98 -4.94
C ARG A 222 -11.95 -19.45 -5.17
N LEU A 223 -10.98 -20.24 -5.64
CA LEU A 223 -11.15 -21.68 -5.87
C LEU A 223 -11.45 -22.44 -4.57
N GLU A 224 -10.72 -22.14 -3.48
CA GLU A 224 -10.97 -22.71 -2.15
C GLU A 224 -12.41 -22.43 -1.66
N THR A 225 -12.86 -21.19 -1.85
CA THR A 225 -14.21 -20.77 -1.44
C THR A 225 -15.29 -21.47 -2.27
N LEU A 226 -15.11 -21.55 -3.58
CA LEU A 226 -16.03 -22.26 -4.47
C LEU A 226 -16.12 -23.76 -4.10
N LEU A 227 -14.98 -24.42 -3.87
CA LEU A 227 -14.96 -25.82 -3.46
C LEU A 227 -15.68 -26.04 -2.13
N ARG A 228 -15.41 -25.20 -1.12
CA ARG A 228 -16.09 -25.27 0.18
C ARG A 228 -17.61 -25.10 0.03
N ASN A 229 -18.06 -24.15 -0.79
CA ASN A 229 -19.48 -23.91 -1.02
C ASN A 229 -20.17 -25.11 -1.68
N ILE A 230 -19.53 -25.74 -2.67
CA ILE A 230 -20.06 -26.94 -3.34
C ILE A 230 -20.17 -28.10 -2.35
N LEU A 231 -19.11 -28.36 -1.57
CA LEU A 231 -19.13 -29.42 -0.57
C LEU A 231 -20.21 -29.20 0.49
N ASN A 232 -20.41 -27.95 0.94
CA ASN A 232 -21.46 -27.60 1.88
C ASN A 232 -22.85 -27.81 1.27
N ALA A 233 -23.06 -27.43 0.01
CA ALA A 233 -24.31 -27.67 -0.70
C ALA A 233 -24.60 -29.16 -0.84
N GLU A 234 -23.62 -29.97 -1.25
CA GLU A 234 -23.75 -31.43 -1.33
C GLU A 234 -24.11 -32.06 0.02
N ASN A 235 -23.48 -31.61 1.11
CA ASN A 235 -23.78 -32.10 2.46
C ASN A 235 -25.20 -31.70 2.91
N THR A 236 -25.63 -30.49 2.58
CA THR A 236 -26.98 -30.01 2.89
C THR A 236 -28.04 -30.82 2.13
N ILE A 237 -27.81 -31.08 0.85
CA ILE A 237 -28.72 -31.91 0.02
C ILE A 237 -28.80 -33.33 0.60
N LYS A 238 -27.66 -33.96 0.93
CA LYS A 238 -27.64 -35.29 1.56
C LYS A 238 -28.40 -35.33 2.88
N LEU A 239 -28.27 -34.30 3.71
CA LEU A 239 -29.00 -34.20 4.98
C LEU A 239 -30.52 -34.12 4.74
N MET A 240 -30.95 -33.35 3.75
CA MET A 240 -32.37 -33.23 3.37
C MET A 240 -32.95 -34.53 2.80
N ASP A 241 -32.17 -35.28 2.03
CA ASP A 241 -32.61 -36.57 1.47
C ASP A 241 -32.76 -37.64 2.58
N ASN A 242 -31.85 -37.68 3.54
CA ASN A 242 -31.95 -38.58 4.69
C ASN A 242 -33.17 -38.26 5.58
N GLN A 243 -33.46 -36.98 5.81
CA GLN A 243 -34.65 -36.56 6.58
C GLN A 243 -35.97 -36.92 5.88
N LYS A 244 -36.02 -36.95 4.55
CA LYS A 244 -37.21 -37.40 3.80
C LYS A 244 -37.42 -38.91 3.91
N LEU A 245 -36.33 -39.69 3.92
CA LEU A 245 -36.40 -41.15 4.10
C LEU A 245 -36.85 -41.52 5.52
N ASP A 246 -36.41 -40.80 6.55
CA ASP A 246 -36.82 -41.03 7.93
C ASP A 246 -38.30 -40.63 8.20
N GLN A 247 -38.81 -39.62 7.50
CA GLN A 247 -40.24 -39.28 7.55
C GLN A 247 -41.12 -40.29 6.80
N ALA A 248 -40.65 -40.84 5.68
CA ALA A 248 -41.39 -41.84 4.90
C ALA A 248 -41.41 -43.23 5.58
N SER A 249 -40.38 -43.58 6.35
CA SER A 249 -40.35 -44.83 7.13
C SER A 249 -41.27 -44.77 8.36
N SER A 250 -41.48 -43.58 8.92
CA SER A 250 -42.38 -43.37 10.06
C SER A 250 -43.87 -43.40 9.69
N SER A 251 -44.24 -43.22 8.41
CA SER A 251 -45.63 -43.22 7.94
C SER A 251 -46.19 -44.58 7.51
N ASN A 252 -45.35 -45.62 7.41
CA ASN A 252 -45.77 -46.96 6.94
C ASN A 252 -45.89 -48.02 8.06
N GLY A 253 -45.83 -47.61 9.33
CA GLY A 253 -45.83 -48.50 10.51
C GLY A 253 -47.13 -48.53 11.31
N SER A 254 -48.29 -48.24 10.72
CA SER A 254 -49.59 -48.37 11.40
C SER A 254 -50.58 -49.13 10.53
N LEU A 255 -50.57 -50.45 10.66
CA LEU A 255 -51.68 -51.37 10.34
C LEU A 255 -51.53 -52.62 11.19
#